data_AF-A0A2M7GR33-F1
#
_entry.id   AF-A0A2M7GR33-F1
#
_cell.length_a   1.000
_cell.length_b   1.000
_cell.length_c   1.000
_cell.angle_alpha   90.00
_cell.angle_beta   90.00
_cell.angle_gamma   90.00
#
_symmetry.space_group_name_H-M   'P 1'
#
loop_
_entity.id
_entity.type
_entity.pdbx_description
1 polymer ?
#
loop_
_entity_poly.entity_id
_entity_poly.type
_entity_poly.pdbx_seq_one_letter_code
_entity_poly.pdbx_strand_id
1 'polypeptide(L)'
;MKKLIAGCAFLGVLTACGYVDKYEEGVIDYEPTYCYAALGGGVECFREPVAGEDRRLVNYYGKHPSRYDAPPKPAPAQYQAPPMVNAWVKDPEPVVRAMPKGDLADRPWLASDYREPVAREASPAATQAFLRQVHEHLTRSIRKDSQDKLNILSRAESEGAQTSQETSPGAPPFR
;
A
#
# COMPACT_ATOMS: atom_id res chain seq x y z
N MET A 1 26.58 -5.00 -53.78
CA MET A 1 27.11 -5.53 -52.50
C MET A 1 27.51 -4.45 -51.49
N LYS A 2 28.24 -3.39 -51.85
CA LYS A 2 28.60 -2.28 -50.92
C LYS A 2 27.41 -1.57 -50.24
N LYS A 3 26.24 -1.48 -50.90
CA LYS A 3 25.04 -0.84 -50.35
C LYS A 3 24.35 -1.64 -49.24
N LEU A 4 24.55 -2.97 -49.20
CA LEU A 4 23.97 -3.84 -48.16
C LEU A 4 24.79 -3.80 -46.87
N ILE A 5 26.11 -3.65 -46.98
CA ILE A 5 27.02 -3.57 -45.83
C ILE A 5 26.78 -2.29 -45.01
N ALA A 6 26.50 -1.16 -45.70
CA ALA A 6 26.19 0.10 -45.03
C ALA A 6 24.87 0.06 -44.24
N GLY A 7 23.86 -0.68 -44.73
CA GLY A 7 22.58 -0.83 -44.04
C GLY A 7 22.68 -1.66 -42.76
N CYS A 8 23.43 -2.76 -42.78
CA CYS A 8 23.64 -3.59 -41.59
C CYS A 8 24.48 -2.89 -40.52
N ALA A 9 25.46 -2.06 -40.91
CA ALA A 9 26.25 -1.28 -39.97
C ALA A 9 25.40 -0.22 -39.22
N PHE A 10 24.45 0.42 -39.91
CA PHE A 10 23.58 1.44 -39.30
C PHE A 10 22.57 0.82 -38.31
N LEU A 11 22.06 -0.37 -38.60
CA LEU A 11 21.19 -1.12 -37.69
C LEU A 11 21.93 -1.60 -36.43
N GLY A 12 23.20 -1.97 -36.52
CA GLY A 12 24.00 -2.38 -35.37
C GLY A 12 24.32 -1.24 -34.39
N VAL A 13 24.44 0.01 -34.89
CA VAL A 13 24.70 1.18 -34.03
C VAL A 13 23.46 1.59 -33.23
N LEU A 14 22.25 1.41 -33.78
CA LEU A 14 21.00 1.75 -33.08
C LEU A 14 20.70 0.82 -31.91
N THR A 15 21.18 -0.43 -31.93
CA THR A 15 21.01 -1.38 -30.81
C THR A 15 22.00 -1.16 -29.65
N ALA A 16 23.02 -0.32 -29.83
CA ALA A 16 24.04 -0.07 -28.82
C ALA A 16 23.71 1.09 -27.86
N CYS A 17 22.62 1.83 -28.09
CA CYS A 17 22.16 2.89 -27.20
C CYS A 17 21.30 2.32 -26.06
N GLY A 18 21.92 1.57 -25.15
CA GLY A 18 21.33 1.27 -23.86
C GLY A 18 21.25 2.55 -23.03
N TYR A 19 20.12 3.24 -23.08
CA TYR A 19 19.87 4.44 -22.26
C TYR A 19 19.91 4.03 -20.78
N VAL A 20 20.99 4.39 -20.10
CA VAL A 20 21.13 4.28 -18.63
C VAL A 20 20.58 5.58 -18.06
N ASP A 21 19.68 5.46 -17.08
CA ASP A 21 19.14 6.66 -16.43
C ASP A 21 20.26 7.37 -15.64
N LYS A 22 20.25 8.70 -15.62
CA LYS A 22 21.21 9.51 -14.85
C LYS A 22 21.18 9.15 -13.36
N TYR A 23 20.01 8.74 -12.87
CA TYR A 23 19.89 8.19 -11.52
C TYR A 23 20.66 6.88 -11.37
N GLU A 24 20.46 5.92 -12.28
CA GLU A 24 21.12 4.60 -12.27
C GLU A 24 22.65 4.72 -12.32
N GLU A 25 23.19 5.71 -13.06
CA GLU A 25 24.63 6.02 -13.07
C GLU A 25 25.15 6.42 -11.69
N GLY A 26 24.38 7.19 -10.92
CA GLY A 26 24.79 7.69 -9.60
C GLY A 26 24.65 6.68 -8.46
N VAL A 27 23.82 5.64 -8.64
CA VAL A 27 23.60 4.58 -7.64
C VAL A 27 24.23 3.25 -8.02
N ILE A 28 25.02 3.20 -9.09
CA ILE A 28 25.58 1.95 -9.63
C ILE A 28 26.56 1.25 -8.68
N ASP A 29 27.24 2.03 -7.85
CA ASP A 29 28.23 1.54 -6.88
C ASP A 29 27.60 1.09 -5.55
N TYR A 30 26.30 1.33 -5.36
CA TYR A 30 25.58 0.96 -4.15
C TYR A 30 24.95 -0.43 -4.27
N GLU A 31 24.78 -1.09 -3.13
CA GLU A 31 24.08 -2.37 -3.07
C GLU A 31 22.60 -2.18 -3.46
N PRO A 32 22.10 -2.87 -4.50
CA PRO A 32 20.74 -2.67 -4.96
C PRO A 32 19.74 -3.10 -3.88
N THR A 33 18.73 -2.27 -3.66
CA THR A 33 17.72 -2.48 -2.61
C THR A 33 16.34 -2.13 -3.13
N TYR A 34 15.41 -3.07 -3.08
CA TYR A 34 14.04 -2.93 -3.57
C TYR A 34 13.07 -3.09 -2.41
N CYS A 35 12.31 -2.06 -2.10
CA CYS A 35 11.45 -1.99 -0.94
C CYS A 35 9.97 -2.03 -1.34
N TYR A 36 9.22 -2.99 -0.80
CA TYR A 36 7.83 -3.27 -1.11
C TYR A 36 6.94 -3.08 0.12
N ALA A 37 5.71 -2.61 -0.09
CA ALA A 37 4.70 -2.50 0.96
C ALA A 37 4.26 -3.89 1.42
N ALA A 38 4.41 -4.20 2.70
CA ALA A 38 3.95 -5.46 3.30
C ALA A 38 2.43 -5.49 3.46
N LEU A 39 1.81 -6.67 3.29
CA LEU A 39 0.35 -6.84 3.38
C LEU A 39 -0.20 -6.55 4.79
N GLY A 40 0.62 -6.74 5.83
CA GLY A 40 0.27 -6.48 7.24
C GLY A 40 0.63 -5.08 7.76
N GLY A 41 1.05 -4.17 6.88
CA GLY A 41 1.63 -2.88 7.26
C GLY A 41 3.14 -2.99 7.51
N GLY A 42 3.90 -2.06 6.92
CA GLY A 42 5.37 -2.06 6.94
C GLY A 42 5.98 -2.09 5.55
N VAL A 43 7.30 -2.12 5.50
CA VAL A 43 8.08 -2.17 4.26
C VAL A 43 9.09 -3.30 4.37
N GLU A 44 9.13 -4.17 3.37
CA GLU A 44 10.11 -5.26 3.25
C GLU A 44 11.07 -4.94 2.11
N CYS A 45 12.37 -5.02 2.38
CA CYS A 45 13.41 -4.68 1.39
C CYS A 45 14.24 -5.91 1.02
N PHE A 46 14.46 -6.07 -0.28
CA PHE A 46 15.18 -7.19 -0.88
C PHE A 46 16.33 -6.70 -1.74
N ARG A 47 17.34 -7.55 -1.94
CA ARG A 47 18.48 -7.25 -2.82
C ARG A 47 18.15 -7.37 -4.31
N GLU A 48 17.16 -8.18 -4.62
CA GLU A 48 16.69 -8.45 -5.98
C GLU A 48 15.22 -8.07 -6.08
N PRO A 49 14.76 -7.61 -7.25
CA PRO A 49 13.36 -7.26 -7.43
C PRO A 49 12.50 -8.53 -7.44
N VAL A 50 11.38 -8.48 -6.73
CA VAL A 50 10.38 -9.54 -6.73
C VAL A 50 9.50 -9.41 -7.97
N ALA A 51 9.52 -10.42 -8.83
CA ALA A 51 8.75 -10.41 -10.06
C ALA A 51 7.24 -10.42 -9.81
N GLY A 52 6.52 -9.53 -10.49
CA GLY A 52 5.05 -9.43 -10.38
C GLY A 52 4.56 -8.57 -9.22
N GLU A 53 5.46 -8.00 -8.40
CA GLU A 53 5.10 -7.14 -7.27
C GLU A 53 5.29 -5.64 -7.54
N ASP A 54 5.40 -5.22 -8.81
CA ASP A 54 5.62 -3.82 -9.21
C ASP A 54 4.60 -2.84 -8.60
N ARG A 55 3.37 -3.30 -8.37
CA ARG A 55 2.30 -2.51 -7.74
C ARG A 55 2.53 -2.21 -6.26
N ARG A 56 3.34 -3.02 -5.59
CA ARG A 56 3.68 -2.88 -4.17
C ARG A 56 5.02 -2.17 -3.96
N LEU A 57 5.75 -1.89 -5.03
CA LEU A 57 7.06 -1.24 -4.94
C LEU A 57 6.88 0.18 -4.40
N VAL A 58 7.51 0.46 -3.26
CA VAL A 58 7.50 1.77 -2.60
C VAL A 58 8.71 2.59 -3.03
N ASN A 59 9.88 1.96 -3.05
CA ASN A 59 11.12 2.59 -3.46
C ASN A 59 12.14 1.54 -3.94
N TYR A 60 13.11 1.95 -4.74
CA TYR A 60 14.25 1.13 -5.13
C TYR A 60 15.53 1.94 -5.23
N TYR A 61 16.66 1.29 -4.99
CA TYR A 61 18.02 1.77 -5.26
C TYR A 61 18.67 0.77 -6.22
N GLY A 62 19.20 1.26 -7.34
CA GLY A 62 19.80 0.43 -8.40
C GLY A 62 19.01 0.50 -9.70
N LYS A 63 19.10 -0.57 -10.51
CA LYS A 63 18.39 -0.68 -11.79
C LYS A 63 16.89 -0.77 -11.56
N HIS A 64 16.09 -0.15 -12.43
CA HIS A 64 14.64 -0.27 -12.33
C HIS A 64 14.18 -1.75 -12.47
N PRO A 65 13.21 -2.26 -11.66
CA PRO A 65 12.75 -3.65 -11.72
C PRO A 65 12.31 -4.15 -13.09
N SER A 66 11.76 -3.26 -13.93
CA SER A 66 11.37 -3.59 -15.31
C SER A 66 12.52 -3.94 -16.25
N ARG A 67 13.78 -3.73 -15.83
CA ARG A 67 14.98 -4.16 -16.56
C ARG A 67 15.27 -5.66 -16.40
N TYR A 68 14.65 -6.30 -15.42
CA TYR A 68 14.85 -7.71 -15.13
C TYR A 68 13.83 -8.56 -15.90
N ASP A 69 14.30 -9.68 -16.46
CA ASP A 69 13.41 -10.62 -17.12
C ASP A 69 12.49 -11.28 -16.09
N ALA A 70 11.20 -11.32 -16.41
CA ALA A 70 10.24 -12.03 -15.58
C ALA A 70 10.57 -13.53 -15.58
N PRO A 71 10.51 -14.20 -14.42
CA PRO A 71 10.72 -15.64 -14.34
C PRO A 71 9.67 -16.34 -15.21
N PRO A 72 10.00 -17.52 -15.77
CA PRO A 72 9.07 -18.28 -16.57
C PRO A 72 7.82 -18.60 -15.74
N LYS A 73 6.65 -18.33 -16.31
CA LYS A 73 5.39 -18.64 -15.64
C LYS A 73 5.34 -20.14 -15.33
N PRO A 74 4.92 -20.55 -14.12
CA PRO A 74 4.76 -21.95 -13.82
C PRO A 74 3.76 -22.57 -14.80
N ALA A 75 3.98 -23.84 -15.13
CA ALA A 75 3.04 -24.59 -15.95
C ALA A 75 1.63 -24.51 -15.31
N PRO A 76 0.56 -24.33 -16.10
CA PRO A 76 -0.79 -24.28 -15.57
C PRO A 76 -1.05 -25.56 -14.77
N ALA A 77 -1.54 -25.40 -13.54
CA ALA A 77 -1.92 -26.53 -12.71
C ALA A 77 -3.01 -27.33 -13.45
N GLN A 78 -2.80 -28.64 -13.58
CA GLN A 78 -3.84 -29.52 -14.08
C GLN A 78 -4.85 -29.74 -12.97
N TYR A 79 -5.94 -28.97 -12.99
CA TYR A 79 -7.07 -29.20 -12.10
C TYR A 79 -7.77 -30.49 -12.54
N GLN A 80 -7.66 -31.54 -11.73
CA GLN A 80 -8.53 -32.70 -11.86
C GLN A 80 -9.84 -32.38 -11.14
N ALA A 81 -10.95 -32.46 -11.87
CA ALA A 81 -12.25 -32.46 -11.22
C ALA A 81 -12.33 -33.67 -10.29
N PRO A 82 -12.91 -33.54 -9.08
CA PRO A 82 -13.22 -34.70 -8.27
C PRO A 82 -14.11 -35.66 -9.06
N PRO A 83 -14.01 -36.98 -8.79
CA PRO A 83 -14.84 -37.97 -9.47
C PRO A 83 -16.32 -37.65 -9.26
N MET A 84 -17.14 -37.90 -10.28
CA MET A 84 -18.58 -37.68 -10.19
C MET A 84 -19.15 -38.58 -9.09
N VAL A 85 -19.77 -37.98 -8.07
CA VAL A 85 -20.42 -38.74 -7.00
C VAL A 85 -21.90 -38.90 -7.34
N ASN A 86 -22.37 -40.14 -7.44
CA ASN A 86 -23.76 -40.43 -7.84
C ASN A 86 -24.80 -40.12 -6.74
N ALA A 87 -24.35 -39.87 -5.51
CA ALA A 87 -25.22 -39.56 -4.38
C ALA A 87 -24.58 -38.46 -3.53
N TRP A 88 -25.32 -37.37 -3.34
CA TRP A 88 -24.97 -36.34 -2.37
C TRP A 88 -25.57 -36.74 -1.03
N VAL A 89 -24.72 -37.11 -0.07
CA VAL A 89 -25.14 -37.27 1.32
C VAL A 89 -25.15 -35.87 1.91
N LYS A 90 -26.35 -35.36 2.24
CA LYS A 90 -26.47 -34.11 2.98
C LYS A 90 -25.88 -34.36 4.37
N ASP A 91 -24.92 -33.54 4.77
CA ASP A 91 -24.47 -33.53 6.15
C ASP A 91 -25.69 -33.29 7.07
N PRO A 92 -25.79 -34.00 8.20
CA PRO A 92 -26.89 -33.78 9.13
C PRO A 92 -26.92 -32.31 9.51
N GLU A 93 -28.12 -31.71 9.49
CA GLU A 93 -28.27 -30.31 9.89
C GLU A 93 -27.70 -30.13 11.30
N PRO A 94 -26.93 -29.05 11.55
CA PRO A 94 -26.43 -28.80 12.88
C PRO A 94 -27.62 -28.69 13.83
N VAL A 95 -27.67 -29.57 14.83
CA VAL A 95 -28.68 -29.52 15.88
C VAL A 95 -28.61 -28.13 16.51
N VAL A 96 -29.72 -27.38 16.49
CA VAL A 96 -29.81 -26.07 17.12
C VAL A 96 -29.51 -26.25 18.61
N ARG A 97 -28.32 -25.86 19.03
CA ARG A 97 -27.95 -25.83 20.44
C ARG A 97 -28.47 -24.54 21.03
N ALA A 98 -29.05 -24.61 22.23
CA ALA A 98 -29.35 -23.41 22.99
C ALA A 98 -28.07 -22.60 23.19
N MET A 99 -28.18 -21.27 23.13
CA MET A 99 -27.06 -20.39 23.39
C MET A 99 -26.51 -20.66 24.81
N PRO A 100 -25.21 -20.95 24.97
CA PRO A 100 -24.64 -21.34 26.25
C PRO A 100 -24.76 -20.18 27.26
N LYS A 101 -25.45 -20.41 28.38
CA LYS A 101 -25.74 -19.39 29.41
C LYS A 101 -24.77 -19.54 30.57
N GLY A 102 -23.74 -18.68 30.62
CA GLY A 102 -22.95 -18.41 31.82
C GLY A 102 -22.06 -19.53 32.37
N ASP A 103 -22.43 -20.80 32.18
CA ASP A 103 -21.70 -21.96 32.68
C ASP A 103 -20.70 -22.48 31.63
N LEU A 104 -19.48 -22.79 32.08
CA LEU A 104 -18.40 -23.34 31.26
C LEU A 104 -18.67 -24.81 30.88
N ALA A 105 -19.52 -25.50 31.64
CA ALA A 105 -19.96 -26.87 31.34
C ALA A 105 -20.69 -26.97 29.99
N ASP A 106 -21.35 -25.89 29.54
CA ASP A 106 -22.06 -25.83 28.26
C ASP A 106 -21.13 -25.63 27.05
N ARG A 107 -19.81 -25.49 27.27
CA ARG A 107 -18.82 -25.14 26.24
C ARG A 107 -17.69 -26.18 26.18
N PRO A 108 -17.96 -27.39 25.65
CA PRO A 108 -16.99 -28.48 25.65
C PRO A 108 -15.70 -28.18 24.86
N TRP A 109 -15.73 -27.22 23.93
CA TRP A 109 -14.53 -26.75 23.21
C TRP A 109 -13.64 -25.79 24.02
N LEU A 110 -14.10 -25.29 25.18
CA LEU A 110 -13.29 -24.58 26.17
C LEU A 110 -12.68 -25.56 27.20
N ALA A 111 -13.26 -26.74 27.37
CA ALA A 111 -13.05 -27.57 28.55
C ALA A 111 -11.71 -28.35 28.61
N SER A 112 -10.87 -28.33 27.57
CA SER A 112 -9.55 -29.00 27.64
C SER A 112 -8.44 -28.10 28.19
N ASP A 113 -8.41 -26.81 27.81
CA ASP A 113 -7.24 -25.95 28.02
C ASP A 113 -7.58 -24.50 28.42
N TYR A 114 -8.86 -24.20 28.69
CA TYR A 114 -9.25 -22.84 29.07
C TYR A 114 -8.74 -22.50 30.47
N ARG A 115 -7.72 -21.63 30.51
CA ARG A 115 -7.29 -20.94 31.71
C ARG A 115 -8.01 -19.61 31.75
N GLU A 116 -8.86 -19.40 32.75
CA GLU A 116 -9.43 -18.07 33.00
C GLU A 116 -8.28 -17.05 33.02
N PRO A 117 -8.37 -15.96 32.24
CA PRO A 117 -7.37 -14.92 32.30
C PRO A 117 -7.40 -14.35 33.71
N VAL A 118 -6.32 -14.59 34.47
CA VAL A 118 -6.13 -13.98 35.79
C VAL A 118 -6.29 -12.47 35.61
N ALA A 119 -7.19 -11.86 36.37
CA ALA A 119 -7.35 -10.42 36.40
C ALA A 119 -6.00 -9.80 36.79
N ARG A 120 -5.26 -9.29 35.79
CA ARG A 120 -3.99 -8.60 36.03
C ARG A 120 -4.34 -7.17 36.42
N GLU A 121 -3.88 -6.75 37.59
CA GLU A 121 -3.93 -5.35 37.96
C GLU A 121 -3.18 -4.55 36.87
N ALA A 122 -3.84 -3.50 36.35
CA ALA A 122 -3.26 -2.67 35.30
C ALA A 122 -1.95 -2.06 35.83
N SER A 123 -0.83 -2.36 35.17
CA SER A 123 0.46 -1.84 35.64
C SER A 123 0.44 -0.31 35.57
N PRO A 124 0.82 0.40 36.65
CA PRO A 124 0.77 1.87 36.68
C PRO A 124 1.67 2.50 35.61
N ALA A 125 2.79 1.83 35.28
CA ALA A 125 3.70 2.26 34.22
C ALA A 125 3.05 2.19 32.83
N ALA A 126 2.35 1.10 32.48
CA ALA A 126 1.66 1.00 31.20
C ALA A 126 0.51 1.99 31.09
N THR A 127 -0.24 2.21 32.19
CA THR A 127 -1.31 3.21 32.23
C THR A 127 -0.76 4.62 31.99
N GLN A 128 0.35 4.99 32.63
CA GLN A 128 0.98 6.29 32.40
C GLN A 128 1.54 6.43 30.98
N ALA A 129 2.14 5.38 30.42
CA ALA A 129 2.62 5.38 29.04
C ALA A 129 1.46 5.59 28.04
N PHE A 130 0.34 4.90 28.26
CA PHE A 130 -0.87 5.07 27.45
C PHE A 130 -1.42 6.50 27.56
N LEU A 131 -1.53 7.06 28.77
CA LEU A 131 -2.00 8.43 28.97
C LEU A 131 -1.11 9.46 28.27
N ARG A 132 0.22 9.26 28.28
CA ARG A 132 1.16 10.10 27.52
C ARG A 132 0.91 10.01 26.01
N GLN A 133 0.74 8.80 25.49
CA GLN A 133 0.45 8.59 24.06
C GLN A 133 -0.87 9.26 23.64
N VAL A 134 -1.92 9.12 24.46
CA VAL A 134 -3.21 9.79 24.23
C VAL A 134 -3.04 11.31 24.26
N HIS A 135 -2.28 11.84 25.22
CA HIS A 135 -2.02 13.27 25.31
C HIS A 135 -1.30 13.80 24.07
N GLU A 136 -0.22 13.14 23.63
CA GLU A 136 0.51 13.55 22.43
C GLU A 136 -0.38 13.52 21.17
N HIS A 137 -1.23 12.50 21.05
CA HIS A 137 -2.16 12.38 19.93
C HIS A 137 -3.14 13.56 19.90
N LEU A 138 -3.72 13.91 21.06
CA LEU A 138 -4.62 15.05 21.19
C LEU A 138 -3.93 16.38 20.88
N THR A 139 -2.70 16.59 21.36
CA THR A 139 -1.96 17.82 21.06
C THR A 139 -1.69 17.95 19.56
N ARG A 140 -1.30 16.85 18.90
CA ARG A 140 -1.08 16.83 17.45
C ARG A 140 -2.37 17.10 16.68
N SER A 141 -3.50 16.51 17.08
CA SER A 141 -4.78 16.74 16.41
C SER A 141 -5.25 18.18 16.55
N ILE A 142 -5.13 18.78 17.74
CA ILE A 142 -5.49 20.19 17.97
C ILE A 142 -4.60 21.12 17.14
N ARG A 143 -3.29 20.87 17.08
CA ARG A 143 -2.36 21.67 16.27
C ARG A 143 -2.68 21.60 14.78
N LYS A 144 -3.06 20.42 14.30
CA LYS A 144 -3.44 20.23 12.90
C LYS A 144 -4.73 20.99 12.57
N ASP A 145 -5.76 20.85 13.41
CA ASP A 145 -7.03 21.56 13.24
C ASP A 145 -6.86 23.09 13.28
N SER A 146 -5.98 23.60 14.15
CA SER A 146 -5.70 25.03 14.18
C SER A 146 -4.96 25.53 12.93
N GLN A 147 -3.99 24.77 12.42
CA GLN A 147 -3.32 25.10 11.17
C GLN A 147 -4.26 25.04 9.96
N ASP A 148 -5.13 24.03 9.91
CA ASP A 148 -6.13 23.90 8.84
C ASP A 148 -7.10 25.09 8.84
N LYS A 149 -7.56 25.53 10.02
CA LYS A 149 -8.39 26.75 10.16
C LYS A 149 -7.66 28.02 9.71
N LEU A 150 -6.39 28.18 10.08
CA LEU A 150 -5.58 29.33 9.63
C LEU A 150 -5.40 29.33 8.11
N ASN A 151 -5.17 28.17 7.51
CA ASN A 151 -5.04 28.03 6.05
C ASN A 151 -6.35 28.34 5.31
N ILE A 152 -7.50 27.97 5.89
CA ILE A 152 -8.81 28.31 5.34
C ILE A 152 -9.05 29.83 5.40
N LEU A 153 -8.72 30.47 6.53
CA LEU A 153 -8.87 31.91 6.70
C LEU A 153 -7.99 32.71 5.75
N SER A 154 -6.71 32.33 5.60
CA SER A 154 -5.79 33.01 4.68
C SER A 154 -6.23 32.85 3.21
N ARG A 155 -6.80 31.69 2.87
CA ARG A 155 -7.38 31.47 1.54
C ARG A 155 -8.62 32.34 1.29
N ALA A 156 -9.53 32.44 2.27
CA ALA A 156 -10.71 33.30 2.17
C ALA A 156 -10.34 34.80 2.05
N GLU A 157 -9.27 35.24 2.71
CA GLU A 157 -8.75 36.60 2.59
C GLU A 157 -8.17 36.87 1.19
N SER A 158 -7.48 35.88 0.59
CA SER A 158 -6.98 35.98 -0.79
C SER A 158 -8.07 35.99 -1.86
N GLU A 159 -9.19 35.29 -1.63
CA GLU A 159 -10.36 35.26 -2.53
C GLU A 159 -11.24 36.53 -2.38
N GLY A 160 -11.31 37.12 -1.18
CA GLY A 160 -11.97 38.40 -0.93
C GLY A 160 -11.26 39.62 -1.55
N ALA A 161 -9.93 39.58 -1.65
CA ALA A 161 -9.14 40.66 -2.25
C ALA A 161 -9.25 40.75 -3.78
N GLN A 162 -9.70 39.68 -4.47
CA GLN A 162 -9.86 39.67 -5.93
C GLN A 162 -11.24 40.17 -6.40
N THR A 163 -12.22 40.32 -5.51
CA THR A 163 -13.61 40.67 -5.91
C THR A 163 -13.88 42.19 -5.90
N SER A 164 -12.94 43.03 -5.47
CA SER A 164 -13.16 44.49 -5.34
C SER A 164 -12.58 45.35 -6.47
N GLN A 165 -12.15 44.75 -7.59
CA GLN A 165 -11.45 45.49 -8.65
C GLN A 165 -12.09 45.41 -10.04
N GLU A 166 -13.42 45.39 -10.19
CA GLU A 166 -14.01 45.79 -11.48
C GLU A 166 -15.50 46.16 -11.38
N THR A 167 -15.80 47.44 -11.14
CA THR A 167 -16.93 48.13 -11.79
C THR A 167 -16.89 49.63 -11.47
N SER A 168 -16.46 50.44 -12.44
CA SER A 168 -16.80 51.86 -12.51
C SER A 168 -17.24 52.19 -13.94
N PRO A 169 -18.32 52.95 -14.15
CA PRO A 169 -19.11 52.92 -15.38
C PRO A 169 -18.62 53.96 -16.41
N GLY A 170 -18.32 53.51 -17.63
CA GLY A 170 -18.00 54.36 -18.78
C GLY A 170 -19.03 54.16 -19.90
N ALA A 171 -19.62 55.27 -20.35
CA ALA A 171 -20.81 55.37 -21.19
C ALA A 171 -20.75 54.71 -22.59
N PRO A 172 -21.91 54.38 -23.21
CA PRO A 172 -22.04 54.12 -24.64
C PRO A 172 -22.52 55.40 -25.37
N PRO A 173 -22.85 55.39 -26.68
CA PRO A 173 -22.45 54.53 -27.82
C PRO A 173 -21.93 55.39 -29.00
N PHE A 174 -21.29 54.82 -30.04
CA PHE A 174 -21.52 55.28 -31.43
C PHE A 174 -21.16 54.21 -32.48
N ARG A 175 -22.19 53.90 -33.28
CA ARG A 175 -22.30 53.27 -34.61
C ARG A 175 -21.85 51.83 -34.82
#